data_AF-A0A953SRV8-F1
#
_entry.id   AF-A0A953SRV8-F1
#
_cell.length_a   1.000
_cell.length_b   1.000
_cell.length_c   1.000
_cell.angle_alpha   90.00
_cell.angle_beta   90.00
_cell.angle_gamma   90.00
#
_symmetry.space_group_name_H-M   'P 1'
#
loop_
_entity.id
_entity.type
_entity.pdbx_description
1 polymer ?
#
loop_
_entity_poly.entity_id
_entity_poly.type
_entity_poly.pdbx_seq_one_letter_code
_entity_poly.pdbx_strand_id
1 'polypeptide(L)'
;MSRYVYKCNQCKGEYSARQIENELVYLCPVCGTAEKKKPLNGVLSIEYDYNSLKKEVKRDEFLNIYPGKIFEYPYLYPLDYSSKKNGYTFPKISSGELNRLTLPSNSVIRKNFNGREIYFLDETRNLTYSFKDRASMLVALKAKQACINQISAASTGNAGSSIAGICSMLGMRSKIFVPKNIPEAKRIQIQSYGADIYVVDGDYDTAFDLCLEVSNKKKWYNRNTAYNPLTIEGKKSAAYDIFIQTGGEIPDLIFIPAGDGVIISGVYKGFVELLKLGWIEKLPKLIAVQAEGSCAIVDFIASGKFEYKPASTIADSISAGAPRNLFMAADAVKNSDGSAIAVAD
;
A
#
# COMPACT_ATOMS: atom_id res chain seq x y z
N MET A 1 -18.99 -10.58 12.89
CA MET A 1 -17.77 -11.29 12.48
C MET A 1 -17.07 -10.46 11.41
N SER A 2 -15.75 -10.35 11.45
CA SER A 2 -14.97 -9.66 10.41
C SER A 2 -15.18 -10.36 9.07
N ARG A 3 -15.42 -9.59 7.99
CA ARG A 3 -15.77 -10.11 6.65
C ARG A 3 -14.55 -10.58 5.84
N TYR A 4 -13.42 -10.75 6.51
CA TYR A 4 -12.15 -11.09 5.90
C TYR A 4 -11.24 -11.84 6.87
N VAL A 5 -10.29 -12.56 6.29
CA VAL A 5 -9.21 -13.27 6.97
C VAL A 5 -7.87 -12.77 6.46
N TYR A 6 -6.83 -12.93 7.28
CA TYR A 6 -5.45 -12.72 6.84
C TYR A 6 -4.89 -14.03 6.34
N LYS A 7 -4.19 -14.00 5.20
CA LYS A 7 -3.55 -15.15 4.57
C LYS A 7 -2.08 -14.88 4.35
N CYS A 8 -1.23 -15.83 4.73
CA CYS A 8 0.21 -15.74 4.46
C CYS A 8 0.52 -16.02 2.99
N ASN A 9 1.34 -15.18 2.35
CA ASN A 9 1.68 -15.38 0.95
C ASN A 9 2.66 -16.56 0.72
N GLN A 10 3.45 -16.99 1.71
CA GLN A 10 4.31 -18.18 1.58
C GLN A 10 3.65 -19.47 2.07
N CYS A 11 3.41 -19.60 3.38
CA CYS A 11 2.90 -20.87 3.94
C CYS A 11 1.39 -21.10 3.71
N LYS A 12 0.67 -20.11 3.15
CA LYS A 12 -0.78 -20.12 2.89
C LYS A 12 -1.66 -20.29 4.14
N GLY A 13 -1.08 -20.22 5.34
CA GLY A 13 -1.82 -20.21 6.60
C GLY A 13 -2.83 -19.06 6.66
N GLU A 14 -4.00 -19.35 7.23
CA GLU A 14 -5.11 -18.40 7.38
C GLU A 14 -5.35 -18.07 8.84
N TYR A 15 -5.61 -16.80 9.12
CA TYR A 15 -5.74 -16.25 10.47
C TYR A 15 -6.95 -15.33 10.52
N SER A 16 -7.71 -15.41 11.61
CA SER A 16 -8.83 -14.48 11.81
C SER A 16 -8.33 -13.04 11.97
N ALA A 17 -9.13 -12.07 11.51
CA ALA A 17 -8.79 -10.66 11.71
C ALA A 17 -8.58 -10.31 13.19
N ARG A 18 -9.40 -10.88 14.09
CA ARG A 18 -9.27 -10.69 15.54
C ARG A 18 -7.90 -11.13 16.05
N GLN A 19 -7.40 -12.29 15.61
CA GLN A 19 -6.10 -12.81 16.02
C GLN A 19 -4.97 -11.86 15.61
N ILE A 20 -4.97 -11.41 14.35
CA ILE A 20 -3.90 -10.58 13.82
C ILE A 20 -3.96 -9.15 14.37
N GLU A 21 -5.15 -8.56 14.40
CA GLU A 21 -5.31 -7.13 14.68
C GLU A 21 -5.26 -6.80 16.18
N ASN A 22 -5.78 -7.66 17.06
CA ASN A 22 -5.74 -7.40 18.51
C ASN A 22 -4.32 -7.49 19.07
N GLU A 23 -3.50 -8.37 18.50
CA GLU A 23 -2.12 -8.59 18.94
C GLU A 23 -1.11 -7.71 18.18
N LEU A 24 -1.58 -6.89 17.22
CA LEU A 24 -0.74 -6.10 16.33
C LEU A 24 0.31 -6.95 15.60
N VAL A 25 -0.12 -8.10 15.11
CA VAL A 25 0.70 -8.99 14.29
C VAL A 25 0.71 -8.46 12.86
N TYR A 26 1.89 -8.35 12.27
CA TYR A 26 2.07 -7.76 10.94
C TYR A 26 2.64 -8.77 9.92
N LEU A 27 3.43 -9.74 10.38
CA LEU A 27 3.87 -10.89 9.58
C LEU A 27 3.24 -12.19 10.10
N CYS A 28 3.23 -13.21 9.26
CA CYS A 28 2.74 -14.54 9.57
C CYS A 28 3.35 -15.08 10.88
N PRO A 29 2.53 -15.48 11.88
CA PRO A 29 3.03 -16.05 13.13
C PRO A 29 3.91 -17.30 12.98
N VAL A 30 3.82 -18.00 11.85
CA VAL A 30 4.49 -19.30 11.63
C VAL A 30 5.81 -19.16 10.86
N CYS A 31 5.85 -18.30 9.83
CA CYS A 31 7.02 -18.18 8.95
C CYS A 31 7.50 -16.74 8.74
N GLY A 32 6.88 -15.78 9.43
CA GLY A 32 7.19 -14.36 9.31
C GLY A 32 8.60 -14.02 9.80
N THR A 33 9.43 -13.46 8.92
CA THR A 33 10.77 -12.98 9.28
C THR A 33 11.07 -11.66 8.59
N ALA A 34 11.77 -10.79 9.33
CA ALA A 34 12.22 -9.48 8.85
C ALA A 34 13.75 -9.40 9.00
N GLU A 35 14.46 -10.06 8.10
CA GLU A 35 15.92 -10.07 8.11
C GLU A 35 16.51 -8.84 7.38
N LYS A 36 17.68 -8.39 7.85
CA LYS A 36 18.44 -7.32 7.19
C LYS A 36 18.82 -7.71 5.77
N LYS A 37 18.78 -6.74 4.85
CA LYS A 37 19.16 -6.93 3.43
C LYS A 37 18.43 -8.09 2.73
N LYS A 38 17.27 -8.51 3.24
CA LYS A 38 16.41 -9.53 2.63
C LYS A 38 14.98 -9.01 2.45
N PRO A 39 14.25 -9.49 1.43
CA PRO A 39 12.81 -9.36 1.36
C PRO A 39 12.15 -9.94 2.62
N LEU A 40 10.96 -9.44 2.97
CA LEU A 40 10.22 -10.00 4.08
C LEU A 40 9.68 -11.39 3.73
N ASN A 41 9.76 -12.29 4.70
CA ASN A 41 9.04 -13.56 4.63
C ASN A 41 7.77 -13.48 5.48
N GLY A 42 6.75 -14.26 5.11
CA GLY A 42 5.48 -14.32 5.81
C GLY A 42 4.63 -13.07 5.68
N VAL A 43 4.66 -12.34 4.55
CA VAL A 43 3.82 -11.15 4.38
C VAL A 43 2.36 -11.59 4.32
N LEU A 44 1.52 -10.93 5.12
CA LEU A 44 0.09 -11.22 5.14
C LEU A 44 -0.64 -10.43 4.04
N SER A 45 -1.68 -11.02 3.47
CA SER A 45 -2.66 -10.38 2.60
C SER A 45 -4.06 -10.59 3.17
N ILE A 46 -5.00 -9.69 2.89
CA ILE A 46 -6.39 -9.87 3.33
C ILE A 46 -7.20 -10.57 2.25
N GLU A 47 -7.97 -11.59 2.61
CA GLU A 47 -8.94 -12.23 1.71
C GLU A 47 -10.36 -12.05 2.25
N TYR A 48 -11.26 -11.59 1.37
CA TYR A 48 -12.66 -11.32 1.68
C TYR A 48 -13.55 -12.48 1.25
N ASP A 49 -14.77 -12.54 1.79
CA ASP A 49 -15.81 -13.43 1.25
C ASP A 49 -16.42 -12.84 -0.04
N TYR A 50 -15.73 -13.01 -1.16
CA TYR A 50 -16.18 -12.50 -2.46
C TYR A 50 -17.54 -13.09 -2.90
N ASN A 51 -17.89 -14.29 -2.45
CA ASN A 51 -19.18 -14.91 -2.78
C ASN A 51 -20.34 -14.16 -2.11
N SER A 52 -20.15 -13.71 -0.87
CA SER A 52 -21.10 -12.82 -0.20
C SER A 52 -21.10 -11.44 -0.84
N LEU A 53 -19.91 -10.86 -1.08
CA LEU A 53 -19.80 -9.50 -1.63
C LEU A 53 -20.45 -9.36 -3.00
N LYS A 54 -20.34 -10.36 -3.87
CA LYS A 54 -20.98 -10.37 -5.20
C LYS A 54 -22.51 -10.25 -5.13
N LYS A 55 -23.14 -10.65 -4.01
CA LYS A 55 -24.59 -10.53 -3.79
C LYS A 55 -24.98 -9.18 -3.19
N GLU A 56 -24.06 -8.54 -2.45
CA GLU A 56 -24.32 -7.30 -1.71
C GLU A 56 -23.97 -6.05 -2.52
N VAL A 57 -22.96 -6.12 -3.39
CA VAL A 57 -22.44 -4.95 -4.12
C VAL A 57 -22.62 -5.16 -5.62
N LYS A 58 -23.32 -4.22 -6.26
CA LYS A 58 -23.49 -4.22 -7.71
C LYS A 58 -22.38 -3.43 -8.40
N ARG A 59 -21.99 -3.89 -9.59
CA ARG A 59 -20.98 -3.23 -10.43
C ARG A 59 -21.31 -1.75 -10.69
N ASP A 60 -22.56 -1.46 -11.06
CA ASP A 60 -22.98 -0.10 -11.41
C ASP A 60 -23.01 0.82 -10.17
N GLU A 61 -23.35 0.29 -9.00
CA GLU A 61 -23.25 1.06 -7.74
C GLU A 61 -21.79 1.39 -7.43
N PHE A 62 -20.87 0.44 -7.66
CA PHE A 62 -19.44 0.66 -7.46
C PHE A 62 -18.85 1.70 -8.43
N LEU A 63 -19.26 1.68 -9.70
CA LEU A 63 -18.84 2.65 -10.71
C LEU A 63 -19.34 4.08 -10.43
N ASN A 64 -20.36 4.24 -9.58
CA ASN A 64 -20.87 5.55 -9.18
C ASN A 64 -20.25 6.09 -7.89
N ILE A 65 -19.31 5.36 -7.27
CA ILE A 65 -18.56 5.85 -6.11
C ILE A 65 -17.67 7.02 -6.54
N TYR A 66 -17.58 8.04 -5.70
CA TYR A 66 -16.71 9.18 -5.96
C TYR A 66 -15.22 8.74 -5.96
N PRO A 67 -14.48 8.89 -7.08
CA PRO A 67 -13.09 8.50 -7.14
C PRO A 67 -12.24 9.22 -6.08
N GLY A 68 -11.29 8.52 -5.48
CA GLY A 68 -10.42 9.07 -4.43
C GLY A 68 -11.01 9.08 -3.02
N LYS A 69 -12.32 8.81 -2.84
CA LYS A 69 -12.90 8.48 -1.54
C LYS A 69 -12.76 7.01 -1.23
N ILE A 70 -11.53 6.57 -1.00
CA ILE A 70 -11.20 5.14 -0.90
C ILE A 70 -11.85 4.42 0.30
N PHE A 71 -12.36 5.18 1.26
CA PHE A 71 -13.13 4.69 2.41
C PHE A 71 -14.62 4.46 2.09
N GLU A 72 -15.09 4.84 0.90
CA GLU A 72 -16.46 4.56 0.44
C GLU A 72 -16.54 3.25 -0.35
N TYR A 73 -15.42 2.54 -0.59
CA TYR A 73 -15.48 1.24 -1.26
C TYR A 73 -16.18 0.21 -0.37
N PRO A 74 -17.38 -0.26 -0.75
CA PRO A 74 -18.20 -1.11 0.09
C PRO A 74 -17.47 -2.44 0.33
N TYR A 75 -17.11 -2.67 1.60
CA TYR A 75 -16.56 -3.93 2.14
C TYR A 75 -15.25 -4.45 1.55
N LEU A 76 -14.69 -3.82 0.53
CA LEU A 76 -13.37 -4.11 -0.05
C LEU A 76 -12.25 -3.28 0.60
N TYR A 77 -12.54 -2.64 1.72
CA TYR A 77 -11.58 -1.86 2.50
C TYR A 77 -11.71 -2.30 3.95
N PRO A 78 -10.63 -2.81 4.60
CA PRO A 78 -10.70 -3.59 5.85
C PRO A 78 -10.91 -2.72 7.10
N LEU A 79 -11.90 -1.83 7.04
CA LEU A 79 -12.39 -1.02 8.14
C LEU A 79 -13.73 -1.58 8.63
N ASP A 80 -13.98 -1.41 9.93
CA ASP A 80 -15.27 -1.77 10.52
C ASP A 80 -16.29 -0.65 10.26
N TYR A 81 -17.33 -0.95 9.49
CA TYR A 81 -18.44 -0.04 9.20
C TYR A 81 -19.65 -0.37 10.08
N SER A 82 -20.34 0.62 10.63
CA SER A 82 -21.68 0.45 11.20
C SER A 82 -22.74 0.85 10.17
N SER A 83 -23.70 -0.03 9.91
CA SER A 83 -24.78 0.20 8.96
C SER A 83 -25.84 1.15 9.53
N LYS A 84 -26.26 2.16 8.74
CA LYS A 84 -27.51 2.92 8.96
C LYS A 84 -28.39 2.87 7.70
N LYS A 85 -29.67 3.22 7.86
CA LYS A 85 -30.68 3.27 6.78
C LYS A 85 -30.26 4.07 5.53
N ASN A 86 -29.33 5.04 5.67
CA ASN A 86 -28.90 5.95 4.60
C ASN A 86 -27.36 6.00 4.42
N GLY A 87 -26.64 4.90 4.68
CA GLY A 87 -25.19 4.80 4.44
C GLY A 87 -24.41 4.17 5.60
N TYR A 88 -23.08 4.22 5.51
CA TYR A 88 -22.18 3.67 6.51
C TYR A 88 -21.64 4.75 7.44
N THR A 89 -21.59 4.47 8.73
CA THR A 89 -20.84 5.30 9.69
C THR A 89 -19.58 4.59 10.14
N PHE A 90 -18.51 5.36 10.33
CA PHE A 90 -17.28 4.86 10.94
C PHE A 90 -17.37 5.10 12.44
N PRO A 91 -17.62 4.06 13.25
CA PRO A 91 -17.62 4.24 14.69
C PRO A 91 -16.23 4.78 15.09
N LYS A 92 -16.21 5.98 15.69
CA LYS A 92 -15.02 6.75 16.13
C LYS A 92 -14.33 7.66 15.08
N ILE A 93 -14.83 7.79 13.86
CA ILE A 93 -14.27 8.71 12.85
C ILE A 93 -15.38 9.56 12.25
N SER A 94 -15.25 10.87 12.34
CA SER A 94 -16.25 11.80 11.81
C SER A 94 -16.21 11.86 10.28
N SER A 95 -17.33 12.20 9.65
CA SER A 95 -17.40 12.47 8.21
C SER A 95 -16.46 13.60 7.79
N GLY A 96 -16.30 14.62 8.65
CA GLY A 96 -15.35 15.71 8.42
C GLY A 96 -13.90 15.23 8.34
N GLU A 97 -13.49 14.31 9.21
CA GLU A 97 -12.15 13.70 9.15
C GLU A 97 -11.93 12.87 7.89
N LEU A 98 -12.93 12.08 7.48
CA LEU A 98 -12.86 11.28 6.25
C LEU A 98 -12.77 12.17 5.01
N ASN A 99 -13.57 13.24 4.96
CA ASN A 99 -13.54 14.18 3.85
C ASN A 99 -12.17 14.85 3.69
N ARG A 100 -11.43 15.11 4.77
CA ARG A 100 -10.03 15.62 4.69
C ARG A 100 -9.07 14.63 4.03
N LEU A 101 -9.40 13.35 3.99
CA LEU A 101 -8.59 12.32 3.37
C LEU A 101 -8.99 12.04 1.92
N THR A 102 -9.89 12.81 1.31
CA THR A 102 -10.33 12.58 -0.07
C THR A 102 -9.20 12.88 -1.04
N LEU A 103 -8.86 11.92 -1.91
CA LEU A 103 -7.86 12.10 -2.97
C LEU A 103 -8.48 12.79 -4.20
N PRO A 104 -7.67 13.35 -5.12
CA PRO A 104 -8.19 13.95 -6.35
C PRO A 104 -9.02 12.96 -7.19
N SER A 105 -10.23 13.37 -7.56
CA SER A 105 -11.19 12.55 -8.31
C SER A 105 -10.93 12.49 -9.82
N ASN A 106 -10.04 13.33 -10.32
CA ASN A 106 -9.61 13.40 -11.72
C ASN A 106 -8.14 12.99 -11.87
N SER A 107 -7.75 11.93 -11.17
CA SER A 107 -6.38 11.40 -11.18
C SER A 107 -6.05 10.65 -12.47
N VAL A 108 -7.04 10.07 -13.15
CA VAL A 108 -6.84 9.44 -14.47
C VAL A 108 -6.91 10.51 -15.56
N ILE A 109 -5.79 10.72 -16.24
CA ILE A 109 -5.63 11.67 -17.36
C ILE A 109 -5.44 10.86 -18.65
N ARG A 110 -6.39 10.99 -19.58
CA ARG A 110 -6.31 10.41 -20.92
C ARG A 110 -5.53 11.33 -21.85
N LYS A 111 -4.58 10.78 -22.60
CA LYS A 111 -3.81 11.44 -23.65
C LYS A 111 -3.79 10.57 -24.89
N ASN A 112 -3.71 11.21 -26.06
CA ASN A 112 -3.47 10.52 -27.32
C ASN A 112 -2.02 10.76 -27.75
N PHE A 113 -1.30 9.70 -28.06
CA PHE A 113 0.08 9.76 -28.55
C PHE A 113 0.23 8.82 -29.74
N ASN A 114 0.52 9.38 -30.92
CA ASN A 114 0.65 8.64 -32.19
C ASN A 114 -0.52 7.66 -32.45
N GLY A 115 -1.76 8.12 -32.22
CA GLY A 115 -2.98 7.33 -32.42
C GLY A 115 -3.22 6.24 -31.36
N ARG A 116 -2.45 6.24 -30.27
CA ARG A 116 -2.64 5.34 -29.13
C ARG A 116 -3.14 6.12 -27.91
N GLU A 117 -4.05 5.49 -27.20
CA GLU A 117 -4.57 6.03 -25.95
C GLU A 117 -3.64 5.68 -24.80
N ILE A 118 -3.17 6.70 -24.10
CA ILE A 118 -2.32 6.56 -22.92
C ILE A 118 -3.04 7.19 -21.75
N TYR A 119 -3.12 6.44 -20.67
CA TYR A 119 -3.71 6.88 -19.42
C TYR A 119 -2.61 7.10 -18.39
N PHE A 120 -2.65 8.24 -17.71
CA PHE A 120 -1.78 8.52 -16.57
C PHE A 120 -2.64 8.51 -15.31
N LEU A 121 -2.32 7.66 -14.35
CA LEU A 121 -2.84 7.79 -12.99
C LEU A 121 -1.92 8.73 -12.23
N ASP A 122 -2.28 10.01 -12.19
CA ASP A 122 -1.47 11.05 -11.55
C ASP A 122 -1.67 11.08 -10.03
N GLU A 123 -0.71 10.46 -9.34
CA GLU A 123 -0.68 10.28 -7.89
C GLU A 123 0.24 11.30 -7.21
N THR A 124 0.79 12.23 -7.99
CA THR A 124 1.65 13.33 -7.51
C THR A 124 0.83 14.45 -6.88
N ARG A 125 -0.49 14.48 -7.13
CA ARG A 125 -1.43 15.47 -6.59
C ARG A 125 -2.16 15.01 -5.31
N ASN A 126 -1.79 13.85 -4.76
CA ASN A 126 -2.34 13.40 -3.48
C ASN A 126 -1.97 14.35 -2.33
N LEU A 127 -2.58 14.13 -1.17
CA LEU A 127 -2.53 14.99 0.02
C LEU A 127 -1.10 15.35 0.47
N THR A 128 -0.15 14.42 0.35
CA THR A 128 1.27 14.61 0.64
C THR A 128 2.15 14.48 -0.60
N TYR A 129 1.54 14.64 -1.78
CA TYR A 129 2.16 14.56 -3.11
C TYR A 129 2.70 13.17 -3.46
N SER A 130 2.02 12.11 -3.00
CA SER A 130 2.54 10.74 -3.10
C SER A 130 1.47 9.66 -3.13
N PHE A 131 1.71 8.62 -3.93
CA PHE A 131 0.94 7.36 -3.91
C PHE A 131 0.86 6.72 -2.51
N LYS A 132 1.84 7.01 -1.63
CA LYS A 132 1.92 6.41 -0.30
C LYS A 132 0.72 6.79 0.58
N ASP A 133 -0.02 7.85 0.25
CA ASP A 133 -1.21 8.30 0.97
C ASP A 133 -2.29 7.24 1.04
N ARG A 134 -2.52 6.52 -0.06
CA ARG A 134 -3.48 5.41 -0.12
C ARG A 134 -3.26 4.37 0.98
N ALA A 135 -2.01 4.01 1.24
CA ALA A 135 -1.64 3.10 2.32
C ALA A 135 -1.73 3.76 3.70
N SER A 136 -1.20 4.97 3.83
CA SER A 136 -1.12 5.69 5.11
C SER A 136 -2.51 6.02 5.65
N MET A 137 -3.46 6.36 4.78
CA MET A 137 -4.88 6.55 5.11
C MET A 137 -5.48 5.29 5.74
N LEU A 138 -5.39 4.14 5.07
CA LEU A 138 -5.93 2.90 5.62
C LEU A 138 -5.32 2.56 6.98
N VAL A 139 -4.00 2.63 7.07
CA VAL A 139 -3.26 2.31 8.29
C VAL A 139 -3.69 3.23 9.44
N ALA A 140 -3.83 4.54 9.19
CA ALA A 140 -4.24 5.50 10.21
C ALA A 140 -5.69 5.33 10.65
N LEU A 141 -6.61 5.11 9.69
CA LEU A 141 -8.02 4.82 9.99
C LEU A 141 -8.14 3.53 10.82
N LYS A 142 -7.39 2.47 10.47
CA LYS A 142 -7.38 1.22 11.22
C LYS A 142 -6.81 1.37 12.62
N ALA A 143 -5.70 2.10 12.77
CA ALA A 143 -5.12 2.42 14.07
C ALA A 143 -6.13 3.16 14.97
N LYS A 144 -6.89 4.11 14.40
CA LYS A 144 -7.94 4.84 15.10
C LYS A 144 -9.10 3.94 15.54
N GLN A 145 -9.51 2.97 14.72
CA GLN A 145 -10.50 1.97 15.12
C GLN A 145 -10.04 1.13 16.31
N ALA A 146 -8.75 0.78 16.32
CA ALA A 146 -8.07 0.10 17.42
C ALA A 146 -7.79 1.00 18.64
N CYS A 147 -8.24 2.26 18.65
CA CYS A 147 -7.95 3.27 19.69
C CYS A 147 -6.46 3.56 19.90
N ILE A 148 -5.63 3.39 18.87
CA ILE A 148 -4.18 3.68 18.92
C ILE A 148 -3.90 4.99 18.20
N ASN A 149 -3.45 6.01 18.94
CA ASN A 149 -3.15 7.35 18.41
C ASN A 149 -1.69 7.56 17.98
N GLN A 150 -0.82 6.57 18.19
CA GLN A 150 0.61 6.66 17.87
C GLN A 150 0.93 5.70 16.73
N ILE A 151 1.42 6.22 15.61
CA ILE A 151 1.79 5.41 14.44
C ILE A 151 3.27 5.56 14.16
N SER A 152 3.96 4.44 13.99
CA SER A 152 5.39 4.37 13.74
C SER A 152 5.69 3.99 12.29
N ALA A 153 6.79 4.54 11.76
CA ALA A 153 7.37 4.13 10.50
C ALA A 153 8.88 4.40 10.49
N ALA A 154 9.64 3.52 9.85
CA ALA A 154 11.02 3.77 9.46
C ALA A 154 11.05 4.15 7.98
N SER A 155 11.30 5.43 7.69
CA SER A 155 11.38 5.93 6.32
C SER A 155 11.96 7.34 6.26
N THR A 156 12.93 7.54 5.37
CA THR A 156 13.47 8.86 5.01
C THR A 156 12.74 9.49 3.82
N GLY A 157 11.76 8.80 3.23
CA GLY A 157 11.16 9.19 1.96
C GLY A 157 9.65 9.42 2.05
N ASN A 158 8.98 9.13 0.94
CA ASN A 158 7.56 9.43 0.76
C ASN A 158 6.64 8.67 1.73
N ALA A 159 7.05 7.53 2.28
CA ALA A 159 6.24 6.81 3.26
C ALA A 159 6.20 7.52 4.62
N GLY A 160 7.34 8.07 5.07
CA GLY A 160 7.43 8.85 6.31
C GLY A 160 6.64 10.16 6.21
N SER A 161 6.82 10.91 5.12
CA SER A 161 6.08 12.17 4.87
C SER A 161 4.58 11.92 4.76
N SER A 162 4.18 10.86 4.07
CA SER A 162 2.77 10.49 3.92
C SER A 162 2.10 10.17 5.26
N ILE A 163 2.67 9.25 6.06
CA ILE A 163 2.03 8.92 7.34
C ILE A 163 2.06 10.11 8.31
N ALA A 164 3.09 10.96 8.26
CA ALA A 164 3.13 12.18 9.06
C ALA A 164 1.97 13.13 8.71
N GLY A 165 1.78 13.45 7.41
CA GLY A 165 0.70 14.32 6.95
C GLY A 165 -0.68 13.75 7.25
N ILE A 166 -0.90 12.45 7.00
CA ILE A 166 -2.18 11.79 7.30
C ILE A 166 -2.48 11.77 8.80
N CYS A 167 -1.48 11.49 9.64
CA CYS A 167 -1.64 11.58 11.10
C CYS A 167 -2.04 12.99 11.52
N SER A 168 -1.40 14.03 10.98
CA SER A 168 -1.74 15.43 11.28
C SER A 168 -3.19 15.75 10.94
N MET A 169 -3.69 15.33 9.77
CA MET A 169 -5.08 15.55 9.34
C MET A 169 -6.13 14.88 10.26
N LEU A 170 -5.73 13.79 10.90
CA LEU A 170 -6.57 12.98 11.80
C LEU A 170 -6.35 13.26 13.30
N GLY A 171 -5.49 14.22 13.64
CA GLY A 171 -5.14 14.53 15.04
C GLY A 171 -4.38 13.41 15.76
N MET A 172 -3.64 12.59 15.01
CA MET A 172 -2.81 11.49 15.52
C MET A 172 -1.33 11.89 15.55
N ARG A 173 -0.50 11.09 16.23
CA ARG A 173 0.94 11.32 16.31
C ARG A 173 1.70 10.30 15.49
N SER A 174 2.64 10.78 14.67
CA SER A 174 3.55 9.96 13.89
C SER A 174 4.94 9.92 14.55
N LYS A 175 5.53 8.72 14.61
CA LYS A 175 6.85 8.42 15.18
C LYS A 175 7.76 7.91 14.08
N ILE A 176 8.61 8.78 13.54
CA ILE A 176 9.37 8.49 12.32
C ILE A 176 10.82 8.21 12.66
N PHE A 177 11.26 6.99 12.40
CA PHE A 177 12.64 6.55 12.59
C PHE A 177 13.41 6.80 11.29
N VAL A 178 14.51 7.52 11.40
CA VAL A 178 15.34 7.93 10.26
C VAL A 178 16.82 7.72 10.60
N PRO A 179 17.67 7.23 9.68
CA PRO A 179 19.11 7.29 9.86
C PRO A 179 19.60 8.75 9.89
N LYS A 180 20.80 8.95 10.42
CA LYS A 180 21.43 10.28 10.55
C LYS A 180 21.56 11.05 9.22
N ASN A 181 21.66 10.34 8.10
CA ASN A 181 21.87 10.89 6.76
C ASN A 181 20.57 11.16 5.97
N ILE A 182 19.43 11.38 6.65
CA ILE A 182 18.19 11.78 5.97
C ILE A 182 18.37 13.08 5.16
N PRO A 183 17.90 13.14 3.90
CA PRO A 183 17.89 14.38 3.13
C PRO A 183 17.11 15.50 3.83
N GLU A 184 17.69 16.70 3.88
CA GLU A 184 17.14 17.83 4.63
C GLU A 184 15.70 18.18 4.22
N ALA A 185 15.43 18.25 2.91
CA ALA A 185 14.09 18.55 2.40
C ALA A 185 13.03 17.56 2.90
N LYS A 186 13.35 16.26 2.95
CA LYS A 186 12.44 15.22 3.46
C LYS A 186 12.25 15.34 4.97
N ARG A 187 13.33 15.63 5.70
CA ARG A 187 13.27 15.88 7.14
C ARG A 187 12.33 17.05 7.44
N ILE A 188 12.51 18.19 6.75
CA ILE A 188 11.67 19.38 6.91
C ILE A 188 10.21 19.06 6.62
N GLN A 189 9.91 18.35 5.53
CA GLN A 189 8.54 17.96 5.20
C GLN A 189 7.90 17.13 6.33
N ILE A 190 8.59 16.10 6.82
CA ILE A 190 8.11 15.25 7.92
C ILE A 190 7.88 16.08 9.20
N GLN A 191 8.82 16.97 9.56
CA GLN A 191 8.70 17.83 10.73
C GLN A 191 7.56 18.84 10.60
N SER A 192 7.34 19.39 9.41
CA SER A 192 6.27 20.37 9.15
C SER A 192 4.87 19.79 9.38
N TYR A 193 4.71 18.48 9.24
CA TYR A 193 3.48 17.75 9.59
C TYR A 193 3.39 17.37 11.08
N GLY A 194 4.30 17.86 11.94
CA GLY A 194 4.27 17.64 13.39
C GLY A 194 4.71 16.25 13.84
N ALA A 195 5.47 15.53 13.00
CA ALA A 195 5.98 14.21 13.34
C ALA A 195 7.09 14.27 14.41
N ASP A 196 7.09 13.28 15.29
CA ASP A 196 8.21 13.03 16.21
C ASP A 196 9.28 12.22 15.48
N ILE A 197 10.41 12.86 15.15
CA ILE A 197 11.53 12.22 14.46
C ILE A 197 12.52 11.63 15.46
N TYR A 198 12.81 10.34 15.29
CA TYR A 198 13.86 9.62 16.01
C TYR A 198 15.03 9.39 15.05
N VAL A 199 16.10 10.14 15.25
CA VAL A 199 17.35 9.96 14.49
C VAL A 199 18.10 8.78 15.08
N VAL A 200 18.37 7.77 14.26
CA VAL A 200 19.06 6.54 14.64
C VAL A 200 20.50 6.60 14.14
N ASP A 201 21.44 6.32 15.03
CA ASP A 201 22.85 6.20 14.68
C ASP A 201 23.09 4.85 14.01
N GLY A 202 22.96 4.83 12.69
CA GLY A 202 23.03 3.63 11.88
C GLY A 202 22.46 3.83 10.48
N ASP A 203 22.35 2.74 9.74
CA ASP A 203 21.74 2.70 8.41
C ASP A 203 20.20 2.55 8.46
N TYR A 204 19.56 2.50 7.30
CA TYR A 204 18.12 2.34 7.18
C TYR A 204 17.62 1.05 7.86
N ASP A 205 18.36 -0.06 7.73
CA ASP A 205 17.99 -1.34 8.36
C ASP A 205 18.01 -1.22 9.88
N THR A 206 19.00 -0.52 10.45
CA THR A 206 19.07 -0.26 11.89
C THR A 206 17.90 0.62 12.37
N ALA A 207 17.53 1.65 11.61
CA ALA A 207 16.34 2.46 11.92
C ALA A 207 15.03 1.65 11.83
N PHE A 208 14.95 0.72 10.88
CA PHE A 208 13.82 -0.18 10.71
C PHE A 208 13.67 -1.15 11.89
N ASP A 209 14.74 -1.82 12.28
CA ASP A 209 14.73 -2.77 13.40
C ASP A 209 14.35 -2.07 14.71
N LEU A 210 14.93 -0.90 14.97
CA LEU A 210 14.60 -0.12 16.16
C LEU A 210 13.13 0.35 16.14
N CYS A 211 12.61 0.73 14.97
CA CYS A 211 11.19 1.05 14.82
C CYS A 211 10.31 -0.16 15.17
N LEU A 212 10.66 -1.38 14.72
CA LEU A 212 9.92 -2.60 15.04
C LEU A 212 9.95 -2.89 16.55
N GLU A 213 11.14 -2.85 17.15
CA GLU A 213 11.33 -3.11 18.58
C GLU A 213 10.53 -2.14 19.45
N VAL A 214 10.71 -0.83 19.22
CA VAL A 214 10.06 0.22 20.03
C VAL A 214 8.55 0.20 19.82
N SER A 215 8.09 0.03 18.57
CA SER A 215 6.65 -0.02 18.29
C SER A 215 5.97 -1.20 18.97
N ASN A 216 6.61 -2.38 19.00
CA ASN A 216 6.07 -3.54 19.70
C ASN A 216 6.03 -3.31 21.23
N LYS A 217 7.10 -2.77 21.81
CA LYS A 217 7.18 -2.49 23.26
C LYS A 217 6.19 -1.42 23.71
N LYS A 218 6.00 -0.37 22.90
CA LYS A 218 5.12 0.76 23.20
C LYS A 218 3.69 0.59 22.67
N LYS A 219 3.40 -0.51 21.97
CA LYS A 219 2.12 -0.76 21.28
C LYS A 219 1.71 0.39 20.36
N TRP A 220 2.68 0.96 19.65
CA TRP A 220 2.42 1.89 18.56
C TRP A 220 2.00 1.09 17.33
N TYR A 221 1.06 1.63 16.56
CA TYR A 221 0.67 0.99 15.31
C TYR A 221 1.81 1.12 14.31
N ASN A 222 2.14 0.07 13.56
CA ASN A 222 3.28 0.08 12.66
C ASN A 222 2.82 0.21 11.20
N ARG A 223 3.35 1.18 10.45
CA ARG A 223 3.00 1.43 9.03
C ARG A 223 4.00 0.83 8.03
N ASN A 224 5.11 0.27 8.50
CA ASN A 224 6.25 -0.09 7.65
C ASN A 224 5.85 -0.84 6.38
N THR A 225 6.47 -0.45 5.27
CA THR A 225 6.15 -0.95 3.92
C THR A 225 6.29 -2.47 3.87
N ALA A 226 5.27 -3.14 3.34
CA ALA A 226 5.14 -4.61 3.25
C ALA A 226 5.02 -5.32 4.61
N TYR A 227 5.65 -4.81 5.66
CA TYR A 227 5.51 -5.32 7.02
C TYR A 227 4.05 -5.24 7.46
N ASN A 228 3.41 -4.07 7.36
CA ASN A 228 1.98 -3.97 7.61
C ASN A 228 1.18 -4.37 6.35
N PRO A 229 0.34 -5.43 6.42
CA PRO A 229 -0.46 -5.93 5.29
C PRO A 229 -1.41 -4.88 4.72
N LEU A 230 -1.89 -3.94 5.55
CA LEU A 230 -2.75 -2.84 5.13
C LEU A 230 -2.07 -1.89 4.14
N THR A 231 -0.73 -1.92 4.05
CA THR A 231 -0.02 -1.14 3.05
C THR A 231 -0.27 -1.64 1.62
N ILE A 232 -0.65 -2.91 1.43
CA ILE A 232 -1.07 -3.48 0.15
C ILE A 232 -2.55 -3.13 -0.09
N GLU A 233 -3.40 -3.34 0.93
CA GLU A 233 -4.83 -3.04 0.87
C GLU A 233 -5.12 -1.57 0.55
N GLY A 234 -4.39 -0.64 1.17
CA GLY A 234 -4.56 0.78 0.85
C GLY A 234 -4.21 1.05 -0.61
N LYS A 235 -3.12 0.46 -1.11
CA LYS A 235 -2.65 0.68 -2.50
C LYS A 235 -3.52 0.04 -3.57
N LYS A 236 -4.28 -1.00 -3.24
CA LYS A 236 -5.22 -1.62 -4.19
C LYS A 236 -6.33 -0.67 -4.64
N SER A 237 -6.63 0.35 -3.83
CA SER A 237 -7.58 1.42 -4.19
C SER A 237 -7.29 2.09 -5.53
N ALA A 238 -6.03 2.14 -5.96
CA ALA A 238 -5.67 2.68 -7.26
C ALA A 238 -6.30 1.88 -8.42
N ALA A 239 -6.40 0.56 -8.31
CA ALA A 239 -7.06 -0.26 -9.33
C ALA A 239 -8.56 0.06 -9.41
N TYR A 240 -9.20 0.35 -8.28
CA TYR A 240 -10.60 0.75 -8.25
C TYR A 240 -10.81 2.15 -8.82
N ASP A 241 -9.95 3.11 -8.48
CA ASP A 241 -10.01 4.45 -9.06
C ASP A 241 -9.79 4.41 -10.58
N ILE A 242 -8.88 3.55 -11.08
CA ILE A 242 -8.73 3.28 -12.51
C ILE A 242 -10.05 2.73 -13.06
N PHE A 243 -10.61 1.67 -12.47
CA PHE A 243 -11.84 1.04 -12.93
C PHE A 243 -13.03 2.02 -12.95
N ILE A 244 -13.19 2.85 -11.92
CA ILE A 244 -14.27 3.84 -11.84
C ILE A 244 -14.07 4.95 -12.87
N GLN A 245 -12.89 5.56 -12.93
CA GLN A 245 -12.64 6.72 -13.81
C GLN A 245 -12.57 6.34 -15.30
N THR A 246 -12.43 5.07 -15.63
CA THR A 246 -12.50 4.53 -17.00
C THR A 246 -13.89 4.00 -17.36
N GLY A 247 -14.90 4.16 -16.49
CA GLY A 247 -16.25 3.63 -16.74
C GLY A 247 -16.30 2.09 -16.76
N GLY A 248 -15.30 1.44 -16.17
CA GLY A 248 -15.14 -0.01 -16.12
C GLY A 248 -14.32 -0.60 -17.27
N GLU A 249 -13.77 0.23 -18.16
CA GLU A 249 -12.85 -0.19 -19.22
C GLU A 249 -11.42 -0.29 -18.70
N ILE A 250 -10.97 -1.51 -18.41
CA ILE A 250 -9.61 -1.72 -17.91
C ILE A 250 -8.56 -1.59 -19.04
N PRO A 251 -7.39 -1.00 -18.78
CA PRO A 251 -6.31 -0.95 -19.75
C PRO A 251 -5.70 -2.35 -19.98
N ASP A 252 -5.17 -2.61 -21.18
CA ASP A 252 -4.50 -3.90 -21.45
C ASP A 252 -3.15 -4.03 -20.71
N LEU A 253 -2.42 -2.92 -20.58
CA LEU A 253 -1.08 -2.83 -19.98
C LEU A 253 -1.05 -1.73 -18.93
N ILE A 254 -0.43 -2.00 -17.78
CA ILE A 254 -0.21 -1.01 -16.73
C ILE A 254 1.27 -1.02 -16.34
N PHE A 255 1.95 0.09 -16.59
CA PHE A 255 3.35 0.28 -16.21
C PHE A 255 3.43 0.86 -14.79
N ILE A 256 4.18 0.19 -13.92
CA ILE A 256 4.26 0.53 -12.50
C ILE A 256 5.72 0.63 -12.08
N PRO A 257 6.20 1.83 -11.70
CA PRO A 257 7.51 1.96 -11.06
C PRO A 257 7.58 1.14 -9.77
N ALA A 258 8.60 0.29 -9.65
CA ALA A 258 8.69 -0.69 -8.57
C ALA A 258 9.99 -0.53 -7.76
N GLY A 259 9.86 -0.06 -6.52
CA GLY A 259 10.89 -0.17 -5.48
C GLY A 259 10.66 -1.41 -4.64
N ASP A 260 10.03 -1.25 -3.47
CA ASP A 260 9.69 -2.34 -2.55
C ASP A 260 8.73 -3.40 -3.10
N GLY A 261 8.06 -3.15 -4.23
CA GLY A 261 7.07 -4.05 -4.83
C GLY A 261 5.63 -3.93 -4.30
N VAL A 262 5.37 -3.12 -3.27
CA VAL A 262 4.03 -3.02 -2.65
C VAL A 262 2.99 -2.34 -3.57
N ILE A 263 3.39 -1.39 -4.42
CA ILE A 263 2.46 -0.70 -5.35
C ILE A 263 1.89 -1.72 -6.34
N ILE A 264 2.76 -2.44 -7.05
CA ILE A 264 2.35 -3.44 -8.03
C ILE A 264 1.52 -4.57 -7.39
N SER A 265 1.90 -5.06 -6.20
CA SER A 265 1.10 -6.07 -5.49
C SER A 265 -0.28 -5.54 -5.08
N GLY A 266 -0.38 -4.28 -4.66
CA GLY A 266 -1.65 -3.64 -4.33
C GLY A 266 -2.54 -3.51 -5.57
N VAL A 267 -2.01 -2.93 -6.64
CA VAL A 267 -2.74 -2.76 -7.92
C VAL A 267 -3.21 -4.11 -8.45
N TYR A 268 -2.33 -5.12 -8.47
CA TYR A 268 -2.68 -6.50 -8.82
C TYR A 268 -3.84 -7.03 -7.99
N LYS A 269 -3.76 -6.90 -6.66
CA LYS A 269 -4.82 -7.34 -5.76
C LYS A 269 -6.15 -6.68 -6.09
N GLY A 270 -6.17 -5.37 -6.33
CA GLY A 270 -7.40 -4.66 -6.68
C GLY A 270 -8.06 -5.21 -7.95
N PHE A 271 -7.28 -5.45 -9.02
CA PHE A 271 -7.80 -6.07 -10.24
C PHE A 271 -8.23 -7.54 -10.04
N VAL A 272 -7.50 -8.33 -9.24
CA VAL A 272 -7.92 -9.70 -8.88
C VAL A 272 -9.27 -9.69 -8.17
N GLU A 273 -9.53 -8.72 -7.31
CA GLU A 273 -10.82 -8.61 -6.62
C GLU A 273 -11.95 -8.24 -7.59
N LEU A 274 -11.71 -7.29 -8.51
CA LEU A 274 -12.66 -6.97 -9.58
C LEU A 274 -12.97 -8.20 -10.45
N LEU A 275 -11.96 -9.03 -10.74
CA LEU A 275 -12.12 -10.29 -11.49
C LEU A 275 -12.95 -11.31 -10.69
N LYS A 276 -12.63 -11.51 -9.40
CA LYS A 276 -13.37 -12.43 -8.51
C LYS A 276 -14.84 -12.02 -8.35
N LEU A 277 -15.13 -10.72 -8.36
CA LEU A 277 -16.50 -10.19 -8.34
C LEU A 277 -17.22 -10.35 -9.69
N GLY A 278 -16.49 -10.65 -10.76
CA GLY A 278 -17.01 -10.80 -12.12
C GLY A 278 -17.32 -9.47 -12.79
N TRP A 279 -16.64 -8.38 -12.39
CA TRP A 279 -16.84 -7.05 -12.97
C TRP A 279 -15.90 -6.73 -14.13
N ILE A 280 -14.86 -7.56 -14.29
CA ILE A 280 -13.94 -7.61 -15.42
C ILE A 280 -13.76 -9.07 -15.84
N GLU A 281 -13.40 -9.30 -17.10
CA GLU A 281 -13.26 -10.66 -17.66
C GLU A 281 -11.82 -11.18 -17.63
N LYS A 282 -10.84 -10.28 -17.66
CA LYS A 282 -9.40 -10.58 -17.68
C LYS A 282 -8.64 -9.59 -16.79
N LEU A 283 -7.45 -9.96 -16.36
CA LEU A 283 -6.54 -9.03 -15.68
C LEU A 283 -5.81 -8.15 -16.70
N PRO A 284 -5.50 -6.89 -16.37
CA PRO A 284 -4.50 -6.12 -17.11
C PRO A 284 -3.11 -6.74 -16.90
N LYS A 285 -2.27 -6.69 -17.92
CA LYS A 285 -0.87 -7.12 -17.83
C LYS A 285 -0.05 -6.08 -17.06
N LEU A 286 0.55 -6.47 -15.95
CA LEU A 286 1.31 -5.53 -15.11
C LEU A 286 2.79 -5.54 -15.47
N ILE A 287 3.32 -4.36 -15.77
CA ILE A 287 4.71 -4.17 -16.17
C ILE A 287 5.46 -3.51 -15.01
N ALA A 288 6.31 -4.26 -14.32
CA ALA A 288 7.20 -3.70 -13.30
C ALA A 288 8.34 -2.93 -13.98
N VAL A 289 8.50 -1.66 -13.65
CA VAL A 289 9.57 -0.82 -14.18
C VAL A 289 10.54 -0.47 -13.06
N GLN A 290 11.81 -0.84 -13.21
CA GLN A 290 12.87 -0.53 -12.25
C GLN A 290 14.02 0.23 -12.92
N ALA A 291 14.82 0.95 -12.13
CA ALA A 291 16.09 1.49 -12.61
C ALA A 291 17.12 0.35 -12.73
N GLU A 292 18.03 0.42 -13.69
CA GLU A 292 19.11 -0.57 -13.89
C GLU A 292 19.96 -0.77 -12.63
N GLY A 293 20.26 0.31 -11.89
CA GLY A 293 20.98 0.23 -10.63
C GLY A 293 20.13 -0.17 -9.41
N SER A 294 18.85 -0.52 -9.59
CA SER A 294 17.93 -0.94 -8.53
C SER A 294 16.86 -1.93 -9.03
N CYS A 295 17.28 -2.98 -9.74
CA CYS A 295 16.41 -3.88 -10.50
C CYS A 295 16.17 -5.27 -9.87
N ALA A 296 16.19 -5.39 -8.54
CA ALA A 296 16.12 -6.68 -7.84
C ALA A 296 14.84 -7.52 -8.14
N ILE A 297 13.71 -6.90 -8.51
CA ILE A 297 12.49 -7.62 -8.94
C ILE A 297 12.69 -8.20 -10.33
N VAL A 298 13.30 -7.44 -11.26
CA VAL A 298 13.64 -7.91 -12.61
C VAL A 298 14.58 -9.11 -12.51
N ASP A 299 15.68 -8.98 -11.75
CA ASP A 299 16.66 -10.05 -11.53
C ASP A 299 16.02 -11.30 -10.92
N PHE A 300 15.13 -11.13 -9.95
CA PHE A 300 14.44 -12.24 -9.29
C PHE A 300 13.48 -12.96 -10.25
N ILE A 301 12.72 -12.24 -11.07
CA ILE A 301 11.81 -12.83 -12.06
C ILE A 301 12.59 -13.65 -13.09
N ALA A 302 13.77 -13.16 -13.51
CA ALA A 302 14.61 -13.84 -14.50
C ALA A 302 15.32 -15.09 -13.92
N SER A 303 15.82 -15.02 -12.69
CA SER A 303 16.69 -16.06 -12.11
C SER A 303 15.99 -16.99 -11.11
N GLY A 304 14.84 -16.57 -10.56
CA GLY A 304 14.17 -17.24 -9.45
C GLY A 304 14.90 -17.12 -8.10
N LYS A 305 15.99 -16.35 -8.03
CA LYS A 305 16.84 -16.22 -6.83
C LYS A 305 17.01 -14.75 -6.46
N PHE A 306 16.89 -14.46 -5.17
CA PHE A 306 17.18 -13.13 -4.65
C PHE A 306 18.63 -13.07 -4.21
N GLU A 307 19.36 -12.09 -4.74
CA GLU A 307 20.70 -11.73 -4.29
C GLU A 307 20.70 -10.25 -3.93
N TYR A 308 21.17 -9.93 -2.73
CA TYR A 308 21.25 -8.54 -2.30
C TYR A 308 22.31 -7.80 -3.10
N LYS A 309 21.91 -6.68 -3.71
CA LYS A 309 22.79 -5.70 -4.33
C LYS A 309 22.46 -4.32 -3.76
N PRO A 310 23.46 -3.50 -3.39
CA PRO A 310 23.21 -2.10 -3.07
C PRO A 310 22.52 -1.40 -4.24
N ALA A 311 21.45 -0.66 -3.97
CA ALA A 311 20.72 0.09 -4.99
C ALA A 311 21.32 1.48 -5.18
N SER A 312 21.38 1.93 -6.43
CA SER A 312 21.82 3.28 -6.82
C SER A 312 21.04 3.75 -8.04
N THR A 313 20.37 4.89 -7.94
CA THR A 313 19.58 5.51 -9.03
C THR A 313 19.18 6.93 -8.61
N ILE A 314 19.00 7.83 -9.57
CA ILE A 314 18.37 9.14 -9.34
C ILE A 314 16.89 9.02 -8.92
N ALA A 315 16.23 7.90 -9.24
CA ALA A 315 14.84 7.63 -8.90
C ALA A 315 14.71 7.14 -7.44
N ASP A 316 14.91 8.05 -6.48
CA ASP A 316 14.99 7.80 -5.04
C ASP A 316 13.91 6.86 -4.49
N SER A 317 12.67 7.01 -4.97
CA SER A 317 11.48 6.34 -4.48
C SER A 317 11.38 4.87 -4.89
N ILE A 318 12.21 4.44 -5.84
CA ILE A 318 12.34 3.04 -6.26
C ILE A 318 13.73 2.46 -5.97
N SER A 319 14.62 3.22 -5.32
CA SER A 319 15.95 2.76 -4.90
C SER A 319 15.83 1.80 -3.71
N ALA A 320 15.78 0.50 -4.00
CA ALA A 320 15.56 -0.56 -3.02
C ALA A 320 16.38 -1.81 -3.36
N GLY A 321 17.51 -2.01 -2.66
CA GLY A 321 18.39 -3.17 -2.87
C GLY A 321 17.83 -4.50 -2.35
N ALA A 322 16.92 -4.42 -1.37
CA ALA A 322 16.14 -5.56 -0.87
C ALA A 322 14.65 -5.18 -0.86
N PRO A 323 13.94 -5.32 -2.00
CA PRO A 323 12.51 -5.00 -2.07
C PRO A 323 11.73 -5.79 -1.02
N ARG A 324 11.10 -5.09 -0.06
CA ARG A 324 10.47 -5.77 1.09
C ARG A 324 9.34 -6.71 0.68
N ASN A 325 8.66 -6.46 -0.43
CA ASN A 325 7.54 -7.25 -0.96
C ASN A 325 7.88 -8.03 -2.23
N LEU A 326 9.17 -8.36 -2.44
CA LEU A 326 9.68 -9.00 -3.67
C LEU A 326 8.80 -10.15 -4.17
N PHE A 327 8.50 -11.11 -3.30
CA PHE A 327 7.79 -12.33 -3.70
C PHE A 327 6.38 -12.05 -4.22
N MET A 328 5.62 -11.19 -3.54
CA MET A 328 4.28 -10.81 -4.00
C MET A 328 4.31 -9.94 -5.25
N ALA A 329 5.38 -9.16 -5.46
CA ALA A 329 5.54 -8.36 -6.68
C ALA A 329 5.84 -9.27 -7.88
N ALA A 330 6.71 -10.26 -7.71
CA ALA A 330 7.00 -11.27 -8.73
C ALA A 330 5.75 -12.10 -9.07
N ASP A 331 5.00 -12.53 -8.06
CA ASP A 331 3.72 -13.23 -8.26
C ASP A 331 2.71 -12.34 -9.00
N ALA A 332 2.64 -11.04 -8.69
CA ALA A 332 1.75 -10.10 -9.37
C ALA A 332 2.10 -9.96 -10.86
N VAL A 333 3.38 -9.84 -11.21
CA VAL A 333 3.83 -9.78 -12.62
C VAL A 333 3.51 -11.09 -13.33
N LYS A 334 3.89 -12.23 -12.74
CA LYS A 334 3.69 -13.56 -13.34
C LYS A 334 2.20 -13.89 -13.55
N ASN A 335 1.38 -13.70 -12.52
CA ASN A 335 -0.02 -14.09 -12.56
C ASN A 335 -0.91 -13.13 -13.37
N SER A 336 -0.41 -11.93 -13.70
CA SER A 336 -1.05 -11.02 -14.64
C SER A 336 -0.59 -11.21 -16.10
N ASP A 337 0.24 -12.22 -16.38
CA ASP A 337 0.88 -12.41 -17.70
C ASP A 337 1.62 -11.15 -18.19
N GLY A 338 2.21 -10.44 -17.23
CA GLY A 338 2.97 -9.21 -17.42
C GLY A 338 4.46 -9.45 -17.61
N SER A 339 5.25 -8.39 -17.50
CA SER A 339 6.72 -8.45 -17.58
C SER A 339 7.38 -7.50 -16.59
N ALA A 340 8.70 -7.60 -16.47
CA ALA A 340 9.51 -6.66 -15.71
C ALA A 340 10.64 -6.14 -16.59
N ILE A 341 10.89 -4.84 -16.54
CA ILE A 341 11.92 -4.17 -17.34
C ILE A 341 12.76 -3.27 -16.46
N ALA A 342 14.05 -3.21 -16.76
CA ALA A 342 14.97 -2.22 -16.23
C ALA A 342 15.18 -1.10 -17.26
N VAL A 343 15.28 0.13 -16.79
CA VAL A 343 15.57 1.32 -17.62
C VAL A 343 16.71 2.11 -16.99
N ALA A 344 17.52 2.77 -17.83
CA ALA A 344 18.55 3.70 -17.38
C ALA A 344 17.94 4.92 -16.67
N ASP A 345 18.77 5.61 -15.90
CA ASP A 345 18.43 6.82 -15.14
C ASP A 345 18.01 8.01 -16.02
#